data_AF-A0A1X7TIL7-F1
#
_entry.id   AF-A0A1X7TIL7-F1
#
_cell.length_a   1.000
_cell.length_b   1.000
_cell.length_c   1.000
_cell.angle_alpha   90.00
_cell.angle_beta   90.00
_cell.angle_gamma   90.00
#
_symmetry.space_group_name_H-M   'P 1'
#
loop_
_entity.id
_entity.type
_entity.pdbx_description
1 polymer ?
#
loop_
_entity_poly.entity_id
_entity_poly.type
_entity_poly.pdbx_seq_one_letter_code
_entity_poly.pdbx_strand_id
1 'polypeptide(L)'
;MIVWLVYYGEEFFDDDCTMSQLFSIVLDAAKKMGLTTTKYIVDEMALKARHVVVRLPVAHCTLNPIELAWAQVKGHIKVNTSKFTLDEFKSLAEAGFDVVSKE
;
A
#
# COMPACT_ATOMS: atom_id res chain seq x y z
N MET A 1 21.09 -6.75 -0.28
CA MET A 1 21.60 -6.07 0.93
C MET A 1 20.83 -4.78 1.19
N ILE A 2 20.07 -4.73 2.29
CA ILE A 2 19.34 -3.52 2.72
C ILE A 2 20.33 -2.64 3.50
N VAL A 3 20.90 -1.63 2.82
CA VAL A 3 22.04 -0.83 3.32
C VAL A 3 21.79 -0.19 4.70
N TRP A 4 20.55 0.20 4.99
CA TRP A 4 20.24 0.80 6.29
C TRP A 4 20.30 -0.21 7.45
N LEU A 5 20.00 -1.50 7.24
CA LEU A 5 20.13 -2.52 8.29
C LEU A 5 21.60 -2.73 8.69
N VAL A 6 22.47 -2.81 7.69
CA VAL A 6 23.92 -2.95 7.89
C VAL A 6 24.51 -1.73 8.59
N TYR A 7 24.04 -0.52 8.25
CA TYR A 7 24.46 0.72 8.90
C TYR A 7 24.16 0.74 10.41
N TYR A 8 23.13 0.01 10.88
CA TYR A 8 22.77 -0.08 12.29
C TYR A 8 23.23 -1.39 12.97
N GLY A 9 24.14 -2.13 12.35
CA GLY A 9 24.77 -3.30 12.96
C GLY A 9 23.96 -4.60 12.87
N GLU A 10 22.90 -4.64 12.06
CA GLU A 10 22.24 -5.88 11.70
C GLU A 10 22.95 -6.46 10.47
N GLU A 11 23.82 -7.45 10.69
CA GLU A 11 24.50 -8.18 9.63
C GLU A 11 23.47 -9.00 8.83
N PHE A 12 23.10 -8.49 7.66
CA PHE A 12 22.18 -9.16 6.74
C PHE A 12 22.96 -9.71 5.54
N PHE A 13 23.33 -10.99 5.62
CA PHE A 13 23.85 -11.76 4.49
C PHE A 13 22.70 -12.57 3.91
N ASP A 14 22.28 -12.26 2.69
CA ASP A 14 21.05 -12.82 2.13
C ASP A 14 21.22 -13.24 0.68
N ASP A 15 21.16 -14.55 0.48
CA ASP A 15 20.67 -15.17 -0.74
C ASP A 15 19.46 -16.12 -0.48
N ASP A 16 19.09 -16.41 0.79
CA ASP A 16 18.12 -17.49 1.16
C ASP A 16 16.99 -17.05 2.14
N CYS A 17 16.84 -15.76 2.46
CA CYS A 17 15.83 -15.28 3.41
C CYS A 17 14.42 -15.21 2.77
N THR A 18 13.41 -15.80 3.43
CA THR A 18 12.01 -15.60 3.01
C THR A 18 11.51 -14.20 3.40
N MET A 19 10.54 -13.67 2.65
CA MET A 19 9.93 -12.36 2.95
C MET A 19 9.40 -12.23 4.38
N SER A 20 8.87 -13.31 4.97
CA SER A 20 8.38 -13.30 6.35
C SER A 20 9.51 -13.16 7.38
N GLN A 21 10.66 -13.79 7.11
CA GLN A 21 11.84 -13.71 7.97
C GLN A 21 12.46 -12.31 7.87
N LEU A 22 12.58 -11.77 6.65
CA LEU A 22 13.05 -10.42 6.40
C LEU A 22 12.19 -9.37 7.13
N PHE A 23 10.86 -9.51 7.06
CA PHE A 23 9.94 -8.61 7.74
C PHE A 23 10.13 -8.61 9.26
N SER A 24 10.38 -9.79 9.85
CA SER A 24 10.63 -9.93 11.29
C SER A 24 11.91 -9.23 11.72
N ILE A 25 13.01 -9.39 10.95
CA ILE A 25 14.30 -8.73 11.19
C ILE A 25 14.15 -7.21 11.16
N VAL A 26 13.45 -6.68 10.15
CA VAL A 26 13.19 -5.24 10.00
C VAL A 26 12.39 -4.68 11.19
N LEU A 27 11.37 -5.40 11.65
CA LEU A 27 10.56 -4.97 12.80
C LEU A 27 11.36 -4.92 14.10
N ASP A 28 12.22 -5.89 14.34
CA ASP A 28 13.04 -5.92 15.55
C ASP A 28 14.14 -4.85 15.53
N ALA A 29 14.77 -4.62 14.37
CA ALA A 29 15.70 -3.50 14.20
C ALA A 29 15.01 -2.15 14.46
N ALA A 30 13.83 -1.92 13.88
CA ALA A 30 13.06 -0.69 14.07
C ALA A 30 12.67 -0.46 15.55
N LYS A 31 12.33 -1.52 16.29
CA LYS A 31 12.07 -1.46 17.74
C LYS A 31 13.33 -1.06 18.51
N LYS A 32 14.46 -1.73 18.26
CA LYS A 32 15.75 -1.43 18.93
C LYS A 32 16.16 0.03 18.72
N MET A 33 15.87 0.58 17.55
CA MET A 33 16.18 1.97 17.19
C MET A 33 15.19 2.99 17.74
N GLY A 34 14.14 2.58 18.46
CA GLY A 34 13.12 3.49 18.97
C GLY A 34 12.27 4.16 17.88
N LEU A 35 12.40 3.73 16.61
CA LEU A 35 11.63 4.22 15.47
C LEU A 35 10.14 3.85 15.57
N THR A 36 9.78 2.94 16.47
CA THR A 36 8.40 2.52 16.73
C THR A 36 7.55 3.53 17.52
N THR A 37 8.07 4.74 17.74
CA THR A 37 7.42 5.76 18.58
C THR A 37 6.59 6.80 17.83
N THR A 38 6.56 6.77 16.49
CA THR A 38 5.71 7.70 15.75
C THR A 38 4.24 7.30 15.89
N LYS A 39 3.56 7.94 16.86
CA LYS A 39 2.10 7.87 16.98
C LYS A 39 1.49 8.84 15.97
N TYR A 40 0.69 8.31 15.05
CA TYR A 40 -0.08 9.11 14.14
C TYR A 40 -1.48 9.34 14.71
N ILE A 41 -1.93 10.59 14.74
CA ILE A 41 -3.29 10.96 15.19
C ILE A 41 -4.35 10.17 14.39
N VAL A 42 -4.12 9.97 13.10
CA VAL A 42 -5.01 9.18 12.22
C VAL A 42 -5.08 7.70 12.61
N ASP A 43 -3.98 7.11 13.10
CA ASP A 43 -3.95 5.72 13.56
C ASP A 43 -4.75 5.58 14.86
N GLU A 44 -4.67 6.57 15.76
CA GLU A 44 -5.50 6.61 16.97
C GLU A 44 -6.98 6.79 16.66
N MET A 45 -7.32 7.64 15.67
CA MET A 45 -8.70 7.81 15.21
C MET A 45 -9.26 6.52 14.61
N ALA A 46 -8.49 5.84 13.75
CA ALA A 46 -8.86 4.54 13.20
C ALA A 46 -9.05 3.49 14.31
N LEU A 47 -8.14 3.44 15.28
CA LEU A 47 -8.24 2.53 16.42
C LEU A 47 -9.50 2.81 17.25
N LYS A 48 -9.81 4.07 17.55
CA LYS A 48 -11.05 4.47 18.26
C LYS A 48 -12.31 4.05 17.49
N ALA A 49 -12.25 4.05 16.16
CA ALA A 49 -13.31 3.54 15.29
C ALA A 49 -13.32 2.00 15.14
N ARG A 50 -12.44 1.29 15.86
CA ARG A 50 -12.25 -0.18 15.77
C ARG A 50 -11.75 -0.66 14.40
N HIS A 51 -10.96 0.17 13.72
CA HIS A 51 -10.27 -0.18 12.49
C HIS A 51 -8.79 -0.50 12.76
N VAL A 52 -8.25 -1.47 12.02
CA VAL A 52 -6.82 -1.82 12.03
C VAL A 52 -6.15 -1.15 10.82
N VAL A 53 -5.12 -0.36 11.07
CA VAL A 53 -4.33 0.26 9.99
C VAL A 53 -3.33 -0.75 9.45
N VAL A 54 -3.41 -1.04 8.17
CA VAL A 54 -2.43 -1.86 7.44
C VAL A 54 -1.49 -0.93 6.67
N ARG A 55 -0.18 -0.98 6.98
CA ARG A 55 0.84 -0.19 6.30
C ARG A 55 1.45 -1.04 5.18
N LEU A 56 1.39 -0.55 3.95
CA LEU A 56 1.99 -1.21 2.80
C LEU A 56 3.46 -0.78 2.63
N PRO A 57 4.33 -1.65 2.08
CA PRO A 57 5.67 -1.28 1.70
C PRO A 57 5.68 -0.13 0.68
N VAL A 58 6.59 0.83 0.86
CA VAL A 58 6.78 1.94 -0.09
C VAL A 58 7.18 1.37 -1.46
N ALA A 59 6.63 1.95 -2.54
CA ALA A 59 6.90 1.54 -3.93
C ALA A 59 6.38 0.15 -4.36
N HIS A 60 5.50 -0.48 -3.60
CA HIS A 60 4.86 -1.76 -3.97
C HIS A 60 3.35 -1.58 -4.22
N CYS A 61 2.98 -0.82 -5.26
CA CYS A 61 1.57 -0.54 -5.59
C CYS A 61 0.74 -1.80 -5.91
N THR A 62 1.39 -2.87 -6.36
CA THR A 62 0.74 -4.18 -6.59
C THR A 62 0.19 -4.82 -5.33
N LEU A 63 0.68 -4.42 -4.15
CA LEU A 63 0.18 -4.88 -2.85
C LEU A 63 -0.98 -4.01 -2.33
N ASN A 64 -1.39 -2.97 -3.08
CA ASN A 64 -2.50 -2.09 -2.73
C ASN A 64 -3.71 -2.41 -3.62
N PRO A 65 -4.71 -3.17 -3.14
CA PRO A 65 -5.84 -3.60 -3.98
C PRO A 65 -6.62 -2.46 -4.62
N ILE A 66 -6.61 -1.27 -4.01
CA ILE A 66 -7.29 -0.10 -4.58
C ILE A 66 -6.65 0.34 -5.91
N GLU A 67 -5.34 0.13 -6.10
CA GLU A 67 -4.64 0.47 -7.34
C GLU A 67 -5.09 -0.43 -8.50
N LEU A 68 -5.31 -1.72 -8.21
CA LEU A 68 -5.85 -2.69 -9.18
C LEU A 68 -7.29 -2.35 -9.55
N ALA A 69 -8.14 -2.05 -8.55
CA ALA A 69 -9.51 -1.60 -8.80
C ALA A 69 -9.54 -0.33 -9.66
N TRP A 70 -8.70 0.67 -9.34
CA TRP A 70 -8.59 1.89 -10.14
C TRP A 70 -8.04 1.65 -11.54
N ALA A 71 -7.18 0.65 -11.77
CA ALA A 71 -6.74 0.28 -13.11
C ALA A 71 -7.93 -0.15 -13.98
N GLN A 72 -8.84 -0.97 -13.44
CA GLN A 72 -10.06 -1.40 -14.12
C GLN A 72 -11.01 -0.23 -14.38
N VAL A 73 -11.25 0.63 -13.37
CA VAL A 73 -12.08 1.85 -13.51
C VAL A 73 -11.54 2.78 -14.59
N LYS A 74 -10.22 3.04 -14.60
CA LYS A 74 -9.57 3.86 -15.65
C LYS A 74 -9.68 3.22 -17.03
N GLY A 75 -9.59 1.90 -17.11
CA GLY A 75 -9.83 1.15 -18.35
C GLY A 75 -11.26 1.38 -18.88
N HIS A 76 -12.26 1.25 -18.00
CA HIS A 76 -13.66 1.52 -18.33
C HIS A 76 -13.87 2.96 -18.82
N ILE A 77 -13.37 3.95 -18.09
CA ILE A 77 -13.48 5.37 -18.49
C ILE A 77 -12.82 5.59 -19.87
N LYS A 78 -11.61 5.07 -20.08
CA LYS A 78 -10.87 5.24 -21.34
C LYS A 78 -11.63 4.70 -22.55
N VAL A 79 -12.33 3.56 -22.41
CA VAL A 79 -13.07 2.94 -23.51
C VAL A 79 -14.40 3.65 -23.79
N ASN A 80 -15.02 4.25 -22.77
CA ASN A 80 -16.37 4.82 -22.88
C ASN A 80 -16.40 6.36 -22.96
N THR A 81 -15.27 7.05 -22.78
CA THR A 81 -15.20 8.51 -22.88
C THR A 81 -15.41 8.95 -24.33
N SER A 82 -16.31 9.91 -24.53
CA SER A 82 -16.60 10.45 -25.87
C SER A 82 -16.62 11.97 -25.91
N LYS A 83 -17.09 12.62 -24.84
CA LYS A 83 -17.29 14.07 -24.75
C LYS A 83 -16.13 14.78 -24.07
N PHE A 84 -15.29 14.05 -23.33
CA PHE A 84 -14.15 14.59 -22.58
C PHE A 84 -14.56 15.71 -21.61
N THR A 85 -15.68 15.50 -20.91
CA THR A 85 -16.22 16.45 -19.92
C THR A 85 -16.11 15.90 -18.50
N LEU A 86 -16.13 16.78 -17.51
CA LEU A 86 -16.12 16.38 -16.10
C LEU A 86 -17.38 15.61 -15.70
N ASP A 87 -18.54 15.97 -16.24
CA ASP A 87 -19.81 15.29 -15.93
C ASP A 87 -19.83 13.86 -16.48
N GLU A 88 -19.34 13.67 -17.71
CA GLU A 88 -19.15 12.33 -18.30
C GLU A 88 -18.12 11.53 -17.50
N PHE A 89 -16.98 12.15 -17.17
CA PHE A 89 -15.94 11.50 -16.36
C PHE A 89 -16.49 11.02 -15.00
N LYS A 90 -17.24 11.88 -14.30
CA LYS A 90 -17.84 11.53 -13.01
C LYS A 90 -18.81 10.35 -13.14
N SER A 91 -19.68 10.40 -14.14
CA SER A 91 -20.67 9.34 -14.40
C SER A 91 -20.00 8.01 -14.75
N LEU A 92 -18.95 8.04 -15.59
CA LEU A 92 -18.19 6.86 -15.97
C LEU A 92 -17.31 6.32 -14.83
N ALA A 93 -16.82 7.19 -13.94
CA ALA A 93 -16.06 6.76 -12.77
C ALA A 93 -16.97 6.02 -11.77
N GLU A 94 -18.18 6.53 -11.53
CA GLU A 94 -19.18 5.87 -10.68
C GLU A 94 -19.57 4.50 -11.27
N ALA A 95 -19.94 4.43 -12.55
CA ALA A 95 -20.26 3.18 -13.23
C ALA A 95 -19.04 2.23 -13.34
N GLY A 96 -17.83 2.79 -13.39
CA GLY A 96 -16.60 2.02 -13.47
C GLY A 96 -16.36 1.12 -12.26
N PHE A 97 -16.91 1.44 -11.09
CA PHE A 97 -16.80 0.58 -9.90
C PHE A 97 -17.69 -0.67 -9.99
N ASP A 98 -18.80 -0.62 -10.74
CA ASP A 98 -19.68 -1.77 -10.94
C ASP A 98 -19.06 -2.86 -11.81
N VAL A 99 -18.04 -2.51 -12.61
CA VAL A 99 -17.32 -3.45 -13.48
C VAL A 99 -16.04 -3.99 -12.86
N VAL A 100 -15.68 -3.56 -11.63
CA VAL A 100 -14.50 -4.07 -10.94
C VAL A 100 -14.73 -5.52 -10.53
N SER A 101 -13.84 -6.39 -10.96
CA SER A 101 -13.85 -7.82 -10.61
C SER A 101 -12.53 -8.24 -9.97
N LYS A 102 -12.57 -9.35 -9.23
CA LYS A 102 -11.35 -9.99 -8.73
C LYS A 102 -10.63 -10.60 -9.93
N GLU A 103 -9.39 -10.19 -10.14
CA GLU A 103 -8.46 -10.84 -11.07
C GLU A 103 -8.09 -12.25 -10.60
#